data_AF-A0A0X3VHR8-F1
#
_entry.id   AF-A0A0X3VHR8-F1
#
_cell.length_a   1.000
_cell.length_b   1.000
_cell.length_c   1.000
_cell.angle_alpha   90.00
_cell.angle_beta   90.00
_cell.angle_gamma   90.00
#
_symmetry.space_group_name_H-M   'P 1'
#
loop_
_entity.id
_entity.type
_entity.pdbx_description
1 polymer ?
#
loop_
_entity_poly.entity_id
_entity_poly.type
_entity_poly.pdbx_seq_one_letter_code
_entity_poly.pdbx_strand_id
1 'polypeptide(L)'
;MSPEDIDFARGALHIRRQVRSSKGKLYFALPKGGKVRAVDMPSSVADELKHHIEEFPSVEVELPWGKPESGRRRKVLLPLTTRFGNAVSANTWNTYT
;
A
#
# COMPACT_ATOMS: atom_id res chain seq x y z
N MET A 1 0.35 0.76 -1.91
CA MET A 1 0.77 2.16 -2.07
C MET A 1 2.24 2.21 -1.73
N SER A 2 3.00 3.06 -2.41
CA SER A 2 4.42 3.35 -2.16
C SER A 2 4.59 4.84 -1.82
N PRO A 3 5.66 5.27 -1.13
CA PRO A 3 5.92 6.70 -0.94
C PRO A 3 5.91 7.51 -2.25
N GLU A 4 6.33 6.91 -3.37
CA GLU A 4 6.29 7.51 -4.72
C GLU A 4 4.87 7.75 -5.27
N ASP A 5 3.85 7.19 -4.61
CA ASP A 5 2.44 7.40 -4.94
C ASP A 5 1.89 8.65 -4.23
N ILE A 6 2.63 9.26 -3.30
CA ILE A 6 2.18 10.40 -2.49
C ILE A 6 2.76 11.69 -3.08
N ASP A 7 1.90 12.55 -3.61
CA ASP A 7 2.29 13.88 -4.10
C ASP A 7 1.93 14.94 -3.06
N PHE A 8 2.85 15.18 -2.13
CA PHE A 8 2.68 16.17 -1.07
C PHE A 8 2.58 17.61 -1.59
N ALA A 9 3.19 17.91 -2.74
CA ALA A 9 3.17 19.24 -3.32
C ALA A 9 1.81 19.57 -3.94
N ARG A 10 1.18 18.59 -4.59
CA ARG A 10 -0.17 18.74 -5.17
C ARG A 10 -1.30 18.35 -4.22
N GLY A 11 -0.99 17.80 -3.05
CA GLY A 11 -2.00 17.28 -2.14
C GLY A 11 -2.81 16.15 -2.77
N ALA A 12 -2.15 15.18 -3.41
CA ALA A 12 -2.81 14.09 -4.13
C ALA A 12 -2.18 12.72 -3.87
N LEU A 13 -3.01 11.68 -3.88
CA LEU A 13 -2.59 10.27 -3.81
C LEU A 13 -2.83 9.56 -5.14
N HIS A 14 -1.77 8.97 -5.69
CA HIS A 14 -1.82 8.18 -6.91
C HIS A 14 -2.09 6.70 -6.60
N ILE A 15 -3.34 6.27 -6.74
CA ILE A 15 -3.75 4.90 -6.48
C ILE A 15 -3.40 4.01 -7.68
N ARG A 16 -2.20 3.44 -7.67
CA ARG A 16 -1.66 2.61 -8.76
C ARG A 16 -1.76 1.11 -8.53
N ARG A 17 -1.84 0.68 -7.27
CA ARG A 17 -1.76 -0.73 -6.85
C ARG A 17 -2.44 -0.97 -5.51
N GLN A 18 -2.88 -2.20 -5.28
CA GLN A 18 -3.37 -2.68 -3.99
C GLN A 18 -2.72 -4.01 -3.62
N VAL A 19 -2.63 -4.29 -2.32
CA VAL A 19 -2.33 -5.63 -1.81
C VAL A 19 -3.63 -6.40 -1.72
N ARG A 20 -3.67 -7.61 -2.27
CA ARG A 20 -4.80 -8.53 -2.12
C ARG A 20 -4.33 -9.81 -1.44
N SER A 21 -5.25 -10.45 -0.75
CA SER A 21 -5.09 -11.81 -0.22
C SER A 21 -6.00 -12.78 -0.96
N SER A 22 -5.50 -14.00 -1.19
CA SER A 22 -6.30 -15.14 -1.66
C SER A 22 -5.69 -16.42 -1.11
N LYS A 23 -6.52 -17.26 -0.48
CA LYS A 23 -6.07 -18.53 0.17
C LYS A 23 -4.82 -18.35 1.05
N GLY A 24 -4.78 -17.27 1.85
CA GLY A 24 -3.65 -16.96 2.74
C GLY A 24 -2.40 -16.39 2.06
N LYS A 25 -2.38 -16.23 0.74
CA LYS A 25 -1.25 -15.67 -0.01
C LYS A 25 -1.50 -14.23 -0.42
N LEU A 26 -0.50 -13.38 -0.23
CA LEU A 26 -0.54 -11.98 -0.64
C LEU A 26 0.00 -11.80 -2.06
N TYR A 27 -0.58 -10.86 -2.79
CA TYR A 27 -0.14 -10.46 -4.13
C TYR A 27 -0.51 -9.00 -4.40
N PHE A 28 0.24 -8.34 -5.27
CA PHE A 28 -0.12 -7.03 -5.78
C PHE A 28 -1.09 -7.15 -6.95
N ALA A 29 -2.03 -6.22 -7.05
CA ALA A 29 -2.94 -6.12 -8.18
C ALA A 29 -3.25 -4.66 -8.50
N LEU A 30 -3.83 -4.43 -9.68
CA LEU A 30 -4.45 -3.15 -10.00
C LEU A 30 -5.57 -2.84 -8.99
N PRO A 31 -5.87 -1.55 -8.72
CA PRO A 31 -6.98 -1.15 -7.85
C PRO A 31 -8.32 -1.75 -8.30
N LYS A 32 -9.34 -1.67 -7.43
CA LYS A 32 -10.70 -2.15 -7.78
C LYS A 32 -11.14 -1.51 -9.10
N GLY A 33 -11.71 -2.34 -9.99
CA GLY A 33 -12.08 -1.93 -11.35
C GLY A 33 -10.93 -1.93 -12.36
N GLY A 34 -9.72 -2.33 -11.97
CA GLY A 34 -8.57 -2.45 -12.89
C GLY A 34 -8.02 -1.12 -13.38
N LYS A 35 -8.38 0.00 -12.75
CA LYS A 35 -8.00 1.35 -13.17
C LYS A 35 -7.17 2.04 -12.10
N VAL A 36 -6.16 2.78 -12.54
CA VAL A 36 -5.42 3.71 -11.69
C VAL A 36 -6.18 5.04 -11.59
N ARG A 37 -6.02 5.75 -10.48
CA ARG A 37 -6.67 7.06 -10.28
C ARG A 37 -5.84 7.94 -9.35
N ALA A 38 -5.98 9.25 -9.48
CA ALA A 38 -5.55 10.21 -8.46
C ALA A 38 -6.75 10.55 -7.58
N VAL A 39 -6.52 10.78 -6.30
CA VAL A 39 -7.52 11.28 -5.35
C VAL A 39 -6.92 12.42 -4.53
N ASP A 40 -7.74 13.38 -4.15
CA ASP A 40 -7.30 14.50 -3.32
C ASP A 40 -6.90 13.99 -1.93
N MET A 41 -5.83 14.57 -1.40
CA MET A 41 -5.28 14.29 -0.08
C MET A 41 -5.42 15.54 0.79
N PRO A 42 -6.33 15.54 1.77
CA PRO A 42 -6.44 16.63 2.74
C PRO A 42 -5.12 16.86 3.47
N SER A 43 -4.86 18.11 3.87
CA SER A 43 -3.62 18.48 4.59
C SER A 43 -3.41 17.67 5.86
N SER A 44 -4.47 17.42 6.64
CA SER A 44 -4.40 16.59 7.85
C SER A 44 -3.89 15.18 7.57
N VAL A 45 -4.30 14.56 6.45
CA VAL A 45 -3.82 13.24 6.03
C VAL A 45 -2.37 13.32 5.55
N ALA A 46 -2.00 14.39 4.86
CA ALA A 46 -0.64 14.60 4.39
C ALA A 46 0.35 14.72 5.57
N ASP A 47 -0.02 15.45 6.61
CA ASP A 47 0.82 15.65 7.80
C ASP A 47 1.00 14.35 8.58
N GLU A 48 -0.09 13.60 8.82
CA GLU A 48 -0.02 12.27 9.46
C GLU A 48 0.81 11.27 8.64
N LEU A 49 0.68 11.28 7.31
CA LEU A 49 1.48 10.40 6.46
C LEU A 49 2.97 10.73 6.52
N LYS A 50 3.34 12.02 6.60
CA LYS A 50 4.75 12.42 6.78
C LYS A 50 5.29 11.91 8.11
N HIS A 51 4.59 12.22 9.20
CA HIS A 51 4.99 11.79 10.54
C HIS A 51 5.14 10.28 10.60
N HIS A 52 4.18 9.53 10.05
CA HIS A 52 4.25 8.07 10.02
C HIS A 52 5.45 7.54 9.23
N ILE A 53 5.76 8.09 8.06
CA ILE A 53 6.87 7.62 7.23
C ILE A 53 8.23 7.97 7.87
N GLU A 54 8.31 9.09 8.60
CA GLU A 54 9.51 9.47 9.36
C GLU A 54 9.74 8.55 10.57
N GLU A 55 8.68 8.23 11.32
CA GLU A 55 8.75 7.34 12.49
C GLU A 55 8.92 5.86 12.09
N PHE A 56 8.27 5.44 11.01
CA PHE A 56 8.26 4.07 10.50
C PHE A 56 8.72 4.04 9.04
N PRO A 57 10.03 3.90 8.80
CA PRO A 57 10.57 3.84 7.44
C PRO A 57 9.88 2.76 6.59
N SER A 58 9.57 3.12 5.35
CA SER A 58 8.88 2.21 4.43
C SER A 58 9.69 0.94 4.16
N VAL A 59 9.01 -0.21 4.13
CA VAL A 59 9.67 -1.52 3.99
C VAL A 59 9.52 -2.06 2.58
N GLU A 60 10.61 -2.54 1.98
CA GLU A 60 10.55 -3.21 0.68
C GLU A 60 9.88 -4.58 0.81
N VAL A 61 8.77 -4.75 0.13
CA VAL A 61 8.01 -5.99 0.10
C VAL A 61 7.93 -6.51 -1.32
N GLU A 62 8.35 -7.77 -1.50
CA GLU A 62 8.31 -8.46 -2.79
C GLU A 62 7.12 -9.42 -2.86
N LEU A 63 6.18 -9.17 -3.77
CA LEU A 63 4.99 -10.01 -3.97
C LEU A 63 4.72 -10.31 -5.44
N PRO A 64 4.03 -11.43 -5.75
CA PRO A 64 3.50 -11.73 -7.08
C PRO A 64 2.57 -10.61 -7.59
N TRP A 65 2.53 -10.40 -8.91
CA TRP A 65 1.60 -9.46 -9.56
C TRP A 65 0.42 -10.19 -10.22
N GLY A 66 -0.79 -9.67 -9.99
CA GLY A 66 -2.05 -10.11 -10.59
C GLY A 66 -2.71 -11.28 -9.87
N LYS A 67 -1.95 -12.33 -9.53
CA LYS A 67 -2.43 -13.52 -8.81
C LYS A 67 -1.32 -14.15 -7.95
N PRO A 68 -1.66 -14.91 -6.89
CA PRO A 68 -0.68 -15.50 -5.97
C PRO A 68 0.36 -16.41 -6.64
N GLU A 69 -0.03 -17.15 -7.68
CA GLU A 69 0.83 -18.12 -8.37
C GLU A 69 1.62 -17.50 -9.52
N SER A 70 1.57 -16.16 -9.67
CA SER A 70 2.30 -15.47 -10.72
C SER A 70 3.80 -15.51 -10.45
N GLY A 71 4.57 -15.98 -11.43
CA GLY A 71 6.04 -15.87 -11.40
C GLY A 71 6.55 -14.43 -11.55
N ARG A 72 5.69 -13.50 -11.98
CA ARG A 72 6.04 -12.08 -12.09
C ARG A 72 5.93 -11.41 -10.74
N ARG A 73 7.06 -11.27 -10.05
CA ARG A 73 7.14 -10.60 -8.74
C ARG A 73 7.49 -9.12 -8.92
N ARG A 74 7.05 -8.29 -7.97
CA ARG A 74 7.40 -6.87 -7.91
C ARG A 74 7.80 -6.52 -6.50
N LYS A 75 8.86 -5.71 -6.38
CA LYS A 75 9.30 -5.09 -5.15
C LYS A 75 8.63 -3.72 -5.02
N VAL A 76 8.07 -3.44 -3.85
CA VAL A 76 7.40 -2.18 -3.57
C VAL A 76 7.70 -1.79 -2.13
N LEU A 77 8.10 -0.54 -1.91
CA LEU A 77 8.18 0.06 -0.58
C LEU A 77 6.76 0.28 -0.06
N LEU A 78 6.41 -0.33 1.06
CA LEU A 78 5.13 -0.13 1.73
C LEU A 78 5.30 0.87 2.89
N PRO A 79 4.56 1.98 2.89
CA PRO A 79 4.60 2.94 4.00
C PRO A 79 3.80 2.47 5.22
N LEU A 80 2.87 1.53 5.05
CA LEU A 80 2.08 0.95 6.12
C LEU A 80 2.38 -0.54 6.21
N THR A 81 3.03 -0.95 7.29
CA THR A 81 3.38 -2.35 7.57
C THR A 81 3.06 -2.73 9.00
N THR A 82 2.99 -4.02 9.28
CA THR A 82 2.98 -4.49 10.67
C THR A 82 4.38 -4.35 11.29
N ARG A 83 4.49 -4.57 12.61
CA ARG A 83 5.78 -4.64 13.31
C ARG A 83 6.78 -5.67 12.76
N PHE A 84 6.31 -6.63 11.94
CA PHE A 84 7.14 -7.64 11.29
C PHE A 84 7.56 -7.25 9.86
N GLY A 85 7.26 -6.02 9.42
CA GLY A 85 7.68 -5.51 8.09
C GLY A 85 6.90 -6.09 6.91
N ASN A 86 5.76 -6.74 7.17
CA ASN A 86 4.87 -7.25 6.12
C ASN A 86 3.61 -6.40 5.96
N ALA A 87 2.89 -6.60 4.86
CA ALA A 87 1.64 -5.90 4.61
C ALA A 87 0.60 -6.21 5.69
N VAL A 88 -0.17 -5.18 6.08
CA VAL A 88 -1.26 -5.31 7.04
C VAL A 88 -2.39 -6.16 6.45
N SER A 89 -2.81 -7.19 7.18
CA SER A 89 -3.98 -7.99 6.82
C SER A 89 -5.26 -7.20 7.10
N ALA A 90 -6.16 -7.13 6.10
CA ALA A 90 -7.45 -6.47 6.26
C ALA A 90 -8.29 -7.06 7.39
N ASN A 91 -8.22 -8.38 7.60
CA ASN A 91 -8.93 -9.04 8.70
C ASN A 91 -8.39 -8.58 10.05
N THR A 92 -7.06 -8.54 10.21
CA THR A 92 -6.43 -8.09 11.46
C THR A 92 -6.76 -6.62 11.75
N TRP A 93 -6.76 -5.78 10.72
CA TRP A 93 -7.11 -4.36 10.85
C TRP A 93 -8.56 -4.15 11.33
N ASN A 94 -9.51 -4.87 10.72
CA ASN A 94 -10.94 -4.68 11.00
C ASN A 94 -11.39 -5.25 12.36
N THR A 95 -10.61 -6.14 12.98
CA THR A 95 -10.97 -6.77 14.27
C THR A 95 -10.86 -5.81 15.46
N TYR A 96 -10.10 -4.72 15.35
CA TYR A 96 -9.89 -3.76 16.45
C TYR A 96 -10.81 -2.54 16.36
N THR A 97 -12.07 -2.74 15.96
CA THR A 97 -13.11 -1.69 15.95
C THR A 97 -13.99 -1.79 17.17
#